data_AF-A0A8B8Y8J9-F1
#
_entry.id   AF-A0A8B8Y8J9-F1
#
_cell.length_a   1.000
_cell.length_b   1.000
_cell.length_c   1.000
_cell.angle_alpha   90.00
_cell.angle_beta   90.00
_cell.angle_gamma   90.00
#
_symmetry.space_group_name_H-M   'P 1'
#
loop_
_entity.id
_entity.type
_entity.pdbx_description
1 polymer ?
#
loop_
_entity_poly.entity_id
_entity_poly.type
_entity_poly.pdbx_seq_one_letter_code
_entity_poly.pdbx_strand_id
1 'polypeptide(L)'
;MVYGTVFHMNQGNPFKLKALVDKWPDFNTVVIRPQEQDMTDDLDHYTNTYHIYSKDLKNCQEFLSLPEVINWKQHLQIQSSQSSLNEVIQSLAATKSFKVKRSQNILYMAIEAIRELAPSLLDIKNLSLSDGKPKAIDQEMFKLSSLDPTHAAVVNKFWHFGGNEWSQRFIERCIRTFPNFCLLGPEGTPVSWSLMDQTGEMRMGGTLPEYRAHGLVTYVIYYQTQALIERGFPVYSHVDKNNKIMQKMSHSLNHIPVPCDWNQWNCVPL
;
A
#
# COMPACT_ATOMS: atom_id res chain seq x y z
N MET A 1 6.50 3.00 -3.09
CA MET A 1 5.34 3.92 -3.08
C MET A 1 5.39 4.86 -4.26
N VAL A 2 6.09 6.01 -4.25
CA VAL A 2 6.07 6.97 -5.40
C VAL A 2 6.36 6.30 -6.75
N TYR A 3 7.42 5.50 -6.84
CA TYR A 3 7.73 4.75 -8.07
C TYR A 3 6.57 3.83 -8.50
N GLY A 4 6.03 3.03 -7.58
CA GLY A 4 4.90 2.14 -7.86
C GLY A 4 3.66 2.93 -8.31
N THR A 5 3.33 4.03 -7.64
CA THR A 5 2.22 4.90 -8.03
C THR A 5 2.42 5.46 -9.44
N VAL A 6 3.61 5.99 -9.79
CA VAL A 6 3.91 6.47 -11.15
C VAL A 6 3.80 5.34 -12.17
N PHE A 7 4.31 4.16 -11.84
CA PHE A 7 4.20 2.99 -12.70
C PHE A 7 2.73 2.67 -13.03
N HIS A 8 1.84 2.67 -12.02
CA HIS A 8 0.41 2.49 -12.22
C HIS A 8 -0.26 3.66 -12.96
N MET A 9 0.19 4.89 -12.73
CA MET A 9 -0.28 6.05 -13.50
C MET A 9 0.02 5.89 -14.99
N ASN A 10 1.19 5.36 -15.34
CA ASN A 10 1.56 5.07 -16.73
C ASN A 10 0.75 3.92 -17.34
N GLN A 11 0.01 3.16 -16.53
CA GLN A 11 -0.92 2.12 -16.96
C GLN A 11 -2.38 2.59 -16.91
N GLY A 12 -2.64 3.76 -17.48
CA GLY A 12 -4.00 4.31 -17.63
C GLY A 12 -4.51 5.14 -16.45
N ASN A 13 -3.73 5.26 -15.36
CA ASN A 13 -4.02 6.13 -14.22
C ASN A 13 -5.47 6.03 -13.71
N PRO A 14 -5.94 4.84 -13.29
CA PRO A 14 -7.35 4.63 -13.02
C PRO A 14 -7.85 5.38 -11.78
N PHE A 15 -6.95 5.80 -10.90
CA PHE A 15 -7.23 6.67 -9.75
C PHE A 15 -7.14 8.17 -10.07
N LYS A 16 -6.91 8.55 -11.34
CA LYS A 16 -6.82 9.94 -11.81
C LYS A 16 -5.84 10.79 -10.98
N LEU A 17 -4.72 10.20 -10.57
CA LEU A 17 -3.72 10.88 -9.78
C LEU A 17 -2.96 11.92 -10.61
N LYS A 18 -2.35 12.89 -9.93
CA LYS A 18 -1.44 13.89 -10.49
C LYS A 18 -0.09 13.81 -9.79
N ALA A 19 0.98 13.86 -10.56
CA ALA A 19 2.34 14.04 -10.06
C ALA A 19 2.69 15.53 -10.15
N LEU A 20 3.11 16.10 -9.03
CA LEU A 20 3.64 17.45 -8.90
C LEU A 20 5.12 17.36 -8.55
N VAL A 21 5.92 18.24 -9.14
CA VAL A 21 7.36 18.35 -8.87
C VAL A 21 7.76 19.79 -8.63
N ASP A 22 8.78 20.02 -7.81
CA ASP A 22 9.31 21.34 -7.52
C ASP A 22 10.00 21.96 -8.75
N LYS A 23 10.63 21.12 -9.58
CA LYS A 23 11.30 21.51 -10.81
C LYS A 23 11.23 20.37 -11.84
N TRP A 24 11.24 20.69 -13.12
CA TRP A 24 11.36 19.69 -14.19
C TRP A 24 12.47 20.10 -15.18
N PRO A 25 13.27 19.14 -15.70
CA PRO A 25 13.30 17.71 -15.38
C PRO A 25 14.05 17.37 -14.07
N ASP A 26 14.87 18.29 -13.57
CA ASP A 26 15.73 18.06 -12.39
C ASP A 26 14.98 18.28 -11.06
N PHE A 27 13.95 17.48 -10.81
CA PHE A 27 13.18 17.55 -9.56
C PHE A 27 14.02 17.13 -8.35
N ASN A 28 13.79 17.79 -7.22
CA ASN A 28 14.22 17.34 -5.90
C ASN A 28 13.08 16.61 -5.19
N THR A 29 11.84 17.11 -5.30
CA THR A 29 10.68 16.61 -4.58
C THR A 29 9.56 16.24 -5.54
N VAL A 30 8.99 15.04 -5.36
CA VAL A 30 7.82 14.55 -6.08
C VAL A 30 6.69 14.36 -5.08
N VAL A 31 5.52 14.91 -5.39
CA VAL A 31 4.27 14.69 -4.67
C VAL A 31 3.26 14.10 -5.62
N ILE A 32 2.71 12.94 -5.29
CA ILE A 32 1.57 12.37 -6.01
C ILE A 32 0.33 12.52 -5.15
N ARG A 33 -0.74 13.05 -5.73
CA ARG A 33 -2.02 13.28 -5.05
C ARG A 33 -3.19 13.06 -6.00
N PRO A 34 -4.43 12.88 -5.50
CA PRO A 34 -5.61 12.91 -6.34
C PRO A 34 -5.79 14.25 -7.04
N GLN A 35 -6.62 14.24 -8.07
CA GLN A 35 -7.11 15.48 -8.66
C GLN A 35 -7.98 16.26 -7.69
N GLU A 36 -7.94 17.59 -7.76
CA GLU A 36 -8.76 18.47 -6.91
C GLU A 36 -10.26 18.16 -7.05
N GLN A 37 -10.69 17.71 -8.23
CA GLN A 37 -12.07 17.27 -8.46
C GLN A 37 -12.48 16.01 -7.66
N ASP A 38 -11.51 15.19 -7.25
CA ASP A 38 -11.75 13.99 -6.45
C ASP A 38 -11.64 14.30 -4.93
N MET A 39 -10.94 15.37 -4.53
CA MET A 39 -10.73 15.77 -3.12
C MET A 39 -11.83 16.73 -2.63
N THR A 40 -13.09 16.31 -2.72
CA THR A 40 -14.25 17.17 -2.35
C THR A 40 -14.71 16.99 -0.90
N ASP A 41 -14.29 15.91 -0.24
CA ASP A 41 -14.65 15.57 1.13
C ASP A 41 -13.44 15.80 2.05
N ASP A 42 -13.46 16.90 2.80
CA ASP A 42 -12.36 17.30 3.68
C ASP A 42 -12.10 16.29 4.82
N LEU A 43 -13.00 15.34 5.07
CA LEU A 43 -12.85 14.32 6.12
C LEU A 43 -12.29 12.99 5.60
N ASP A 44 -12.30 12.77 4.27
CA ASP A 44 -11.90 11.52 3.64
C ASP A 44 -10.38 11.40 3.47
N HIS A 45 -9.68 11.00 4.53
CA HIS A 45 -8.23 10.76 4.43
C HIS A 45 -7.83 9.59 3.52
N TYR A 46 -8.75 8.72 3.09
CA TYR A 46 -8.45 7.64 2.15
C TYR A 46 -8.35 8.18 0.73
N THR A 47 -9.24 9.11 0.38
CA THR A 47 -9.15 9.85 -0.88
C THR A 47 -8.04 10.90 -0.80
N ASN A 48 -7.95 11.68 0.28
CA ASN A 48 -6.96 12.74 0.48
C ASN A 48 -5.57 12.18 0.84
N THR A 49 -5.02 11.36 -0.07
CA THR A 49 -3.76 10.64 0.10
C THR A 49 -2.64 11.27 -0.73
N TYR A 50 -1.49 11.47 -0.11
CA TYR A 50 -0.31 12.04 -0.74
C TYR A 50 0.86 11.05 -0.66
N HIS A 51 1.57 10.85 -1.76
CA HIS A 51 2.80 10.05 -1.79
C HIS A 51 3.99 10.96 -2.08
N ILE A 52 4.99 10.96 -1.20
CA ILE A 52 6.08 11.93 -1.26
C ILE A 52 7.43 11.23 -1.35
N TYR A 53 8.26 11.72 -2.26
CA TYR A 53 9.67 11.39 -2.35
C TYR A 53 10.46 12.69 -2.47
N SER A 54 11.59 12.81 -1.76
CA SER A 54 12.48 13.95 -1.89
C SER A 54 13.96 13.60 -1.78
N LYS A 55 14.79 14.30 -2.56
CA LYS A 55 16.25 14.28 -2.49
C LYS A 55 16.81 15.34 -1.52
N ASP A 56 16.01 16.36 -1.20
CA ASP A 56 16.40 17.50 -0.36
C ASP A 56 15.25 17.89 0.58
N LEU A 57 15.44 17.65 1.87
CA LEU A 57 14.40 17.90 2.88
C LEU A 57 14.06 19.38 3.06
N LYS A 58 15.02 20.28 2.84
CA LYS A 58 14.78 21.72 2.96
C LYS A 58 13.90 22.20 1.81
N ASN A 59 14.27 21.83 0.58
CA ASN A 59 13.44 22.08 -0.59
C ASN A 59 12.06 21.41 -0.45
N CYS A 60 12.00 20.18 0.06
CA CYS A 60 10.74 19.48 0.33
C CYS A 60 9.83 20.32 1.24
N GLN A 61 10.36 20.82 2.36
CA GLN A 61 9.57 21.64 3.27
C GLN A 61 9.05 22.93 2.62
N GLU A 62 9.88 23.61 1.83
CA GLU A 62 9.48 24.81 1.07
C GLU A 62 8.37 24.47 0.07
N PHE A 63 8.53 23.40 -0.71
CA PHE A 63 7.57 22.98 -1.72
C PHE A 63 6.23 22.54 -1.10
N LEU A 64 6.26 21.74 -0.04
CA LEU A 64 5.05 21.31 0.68
C LEU A 64 4.35 22.44 1.44
N SER A 65 5.03 23.58 1.66
CA SER A 65 4.42 24.76 2.27
C SER A 65 3.52 25.54 1.31
N LEU A 66 3.63 25.30 0.01
CA LEU A 66 2.82 25.93 -1.03
C LEU A 66 1.37 25.43 -0.97
N PRO A 67 0.36 26.33 -0.98
CA PRO A 67 -1.04 25.96 -0.84
C PRO A 67 -1.58 25.08 -1.98
N GLU A 68 -0.99 25.19 -3.17
CA GLU A 68 -1.36 24.39 -4.35
C GLU A 68 -0.87 22.94 -4.27
N VAL A 69 0.07 22.60 -3.37
CA VAL A 69 0.65 21.25 -3.30
C VAL A 69 -0.17 20.36 -2.36
N ILE A 70 -0.39 20.79 -1.13
CA ILE A 70 -1.21 20.07 -0.14
C ILE A 70 -2.20 21.05 0.48
N ASN A 71 -3.49 20.68 0.43
CA ASN A 71 -4.50 21.36 1.24
C ASN A 71 -4.36 20.86 2.68
N TRP A 72 -3.74 21.66 3.56
CA TRP A 72 -3.55 21.33 4.98
C TRP A 72 -4.81 21.54 5.84
N LYS A 73 -5.91 22.02 5.26
CA LYS A 73 -7.20 22.25 5.95
C LYS A 73 -8.14 21.04 5.93
N GLN A 74 -7.72 19.94 5.31
CA GLN A 74 -8.46 18.67 5.25
C GLN A 74 -7.75 17.58 6.06
N HIS A 75 -8.51 16.57 6.46
CA HIS A 75 -7.99 15.29 6.91
C HIS A 75 -7.28 14.61 5.75
N LEU A 76 -6.02 14.27 5.93
CA LEU A 76 -5.21 13.67 4.88
C LEU A 76 -4.25 12.63 5.44
N GLN A 77 -3.75 11.78 4.56
CA GLN A 77 -2.64 10.89 4.86
C GLN A 77 -1.47 11.11 3.90
N ILE A 78 -0.25 11.13 4.44
CA ILE A 78 0.99 11.16 3.66
C ILE A 78 1.65 9.80 3.80
N GLN A 79 2.14 9.23 2.70
CA GLN A 79 2.86 7.96 2.70
C GLN A 79 4.22 8.08 2.01
N SER A 80 5.28 7.55 2.64
CA SER A 80 6.63 7.54 2.07
C SER A 80 7.53 6.44 2.67
N SER A 81 8.49 5.96 1.87
CA SER A 81 9.54 5.06 2.36
C SER A 81 10.69 5.81 3.06
N GLN A 82 10.62 7.14 3.11
CA GLN A 82 11.67 7.99 3.67
C GLN A 82 11.31 8.42 5.09
N SER A 83 11.88 7.73 6.07
CA SER A 83 11.69 8.04 7.50
C SER A 83 12.14 9.46 7.88
N SER A 84 13.05 10.06 7.11
CA SER A 84 13.54 11.44 7.29
C SER A 84 12.47 12.51 7.01
N LEU A 85 11.42 12.21 6.23
CA LEU A 85 10.31 13.15 6.01
C LEU A 85 9.52 13.46 7.29
N ASN A 86 9.70 12.68 8.35
CA ASN A 86 9.08 12.99 9.63
C ASN A 86 9.47 14.38 10.15
N GLU A 87 10.72 14.80 9.98
CA GLU A 87 11.17 16.12 10.43
C GLU A 87 10.44 17.25 9.68
N VAL A 88 10.31 17.11 8.37
CA VAL A 88 9.58 18.05 7.50
C VAL A 88 8.11 18.13 7.90
N ILE A 89 7.44 16.97 8.07
CA ILE A 89 6.02 16.92 8.39
C ILE A 89 5.73 17.49 9.79
N GLN A 90 6.59 17.23 10.78
CA GLN A 90 6.46 17.82 12.11
C GLN A 90 6.68 19.35 12.09
N SER A 91 7.62 19.84 11.28
CA SER A 91 7.83 21.28 11.09
C SER A 91 6.60 21.95 10.45
N LEU A 92 6.01 21.31 9.45
CA LEU A 92 4.78 21.77 8.80
C LEU A 92 3.58 21.74 9.76
N ALA A 93 3.48 20.73 10.63
CA ALA A 93 2.42 20.64 11.65
C ALA A 93 2.41 21.87 12.56
N ALA A 94 3.59 22.34 12.96
CA ALA A 94 3.74 23.53 13.81
C ALA A 94 3.36 24.84 13.08
N THR A 95 3.59 24.93 11.77
CA THR A 95 3.38 26.18 11.00
C THR A 95 2.03 26.25 10.30
N LYS A 96 1.39 25.10 10.02
CA LYS A 96 0.11 24.99 9.30
C LYS A 96 -1.06 24.58 10.20
N SER A 97 -0.85 24.51 11.51
CA SER A 97 -1.89 24.23 12.52
C SER A 97 -2.63 22.91 12.29
N PHE A 98 -1.91 21.79 12.28
CA PHE A 98 -2.51 20.45 12.26
C PHE A 98 -1.83 19.51 13.25
N LYS A 99 -2.55 18.48 13.70
CA LYS A 99 -2.01 17.35 14.45
C LYS A 99 -1.54 16.28 13.50
N VAL A 100 -0.43 15.62 13.83
CA VAL A 100 0.08 14.49 13.04
C VAL A 100 0.30 13.26 13.91
N LYS A 101 -0.15 12.11 13.40
CA LYS A 101 0.16 10.78 13.96
C LYS A 101 0.92 9.96 12.93
N ARG A 102 2.12 9.51 13.27
CA ARG A 102 2.95 8.64 12.43
C ARG A 102 2.72 7.17 12.78
N SER A 103 2.61 6.33 11.74
CA SER A 103 2.69 4.88 11.81
C SER A 103 3.86 4.38 10.95
N GLN A 104 4.48 3.27 11.35
CA GLN A 104 5.60 2.66 10.64
C GLN A 104 5.43 1.15 10.52
N ASN A 105 5.59 0.64 9.31
CA ASN A 105 5.51 -0.78 8.99
C ASN A 105 6.80 -1.25 8.30
N ILE A 106 7.02 -2.56 8.33
CA ILE A 106 8.14 -3.18 7.61
C ILE A 106 7.74 -3.27 6.14
N LEU A 107 8.54 -2.70 5.25
CA LEU A 107 8.34 -2.82 3.81
C LEU A 107 8.98 -4.11 3.30
N TYR A 108 8.23 -4.89 2.54
CA TYR A 108 8.66 -6.12 1.90
C TYR A 108 8.56 -6.01 0.39
N MET A 109 9.51 -6.60 -0.32
CA MET A 109 9.47 -6.77 -1.78
C MET A 109 9.67 -8.23 -2.15
N ALA A 110 8.97 -8.71 -3.18
CA ALA A 110 9.26 -10.03 -3.74
C ALA A 110 10.70 -10.08 -4.28
N ILE A 111 11.33 -11.24 -4.22
CA ILE A 111 12.72 -11.40 -4.66
C ILE A 111 12.92 -11.02 -6.14
N GLU A 112 11.93 -11.29 -6.98
CA GLU A 112 11.90 -10.90 -8.39
C GLU A 112 11.94 -9.37 -8.54
N ALA A 113 11.11 -8.64 -7.77
CA ALA A 113 11.09 -7.19 -7.78
C ALA A 113 12.42 -6.58 -7.29
N ILE A 114 13.08 -7.21 -6.31
CA ILE A 114 14.38 -6.75 -5.82
C ILE A 114 15.46 -6.95 -6.88
N ARG A 115 15.46 -8.09 -7.58
CA ARG A 115 16.43 -8.36 -8.68
C ARG A 115 16.39 -7.28 -9.75
N GLU A 116 15.21 -6.78 -10.06
CA GLU A 116 15.04 -5.76 -11.09
C GLU A 116 15.30 -4.34 -10.57
N LEU A 117 14.72 -3.97 -9.43
CA LEU A 117 14.69 -2.58 -8.98
C LEU A 117 15.82 -2.20 -8.04
N ALA A 118 16.38 -3.15 -7.31
CA ALA A 118 17.37 -2.90 -6.28
C ALA A 118 18.35 -4.08 -6.13
N PRO A 119 19.06 -4.48 -7.20
CA PRO A 119 19.92 -5.66 -7.19
C PRO A 119 21.04 -5.57 -6.14
N SER A 120 21.44 -4.36 -5.73
CA SER A 120 22.41 -4.14 -4.66
C SER A 120 21.93 -4.60 -3.27
N LEU A 121 20.63 -4.81 -3.08
CA LEU A 121 20.08 -5.38 -1.83
C LEU A 121 20.23 -6.90 -1.76
N LEU A 122 20.60 -7.55 -2.86
CA LEU A 122 20.85 -8.99 -2.93
C LEU A 122 22.30 -9.29 -2.57
N ASP A 123 22.69 -9.09 -1.32
CA ASP A 123 23.89 -9.75 -0.80
C ASP A 123 23.54 -11.24 -0.58
N ILE A 124 23.62 -12.00 -1.67
CA ILE A 124 23.12 -13.38 -1.87
C ILE A 124 23.66 -14.40 -0.83
N LYS A 125 24.64 -14.05 0.01
CA LYS A 125 25.32 -15.02 0.88
C LYS A 125 24.59 -15.40 2.17
N ASN A 126 23.55 -14.67 2.61
CA ASN A 126 22.91 -14.89 3.92
C ASN A 126 21.38 -14.99 3.90
N LEU A 127 20.73 -14.96 2.75
CA LEU A 127 19.26 -15.10 2.68
C LEU A 127 18.90 -16.58 2.72
N SER A 128 18.42 -17.05 3.88
CA SER A 128 17.76 -18.36 4.01
C SER A 128 16.42 -18.30 3.26
N LEU A 129 16.44 -18.54 1.96
CA LEU A 129 15.23 -18.60 1.14
C LEU A 129 14.47 -19.90 1.42
N SER A 130 13.15 -19.79 1.43
CA SER A 130 12.23 -20.92 1.42
C SER A 130 12.03 -21.45 -0.01
N ASP A 131 11.23 -22.50 -0.16
CA ASP A 131 10.75 -22.97 -1.48
C ASP A 131 9.88 -21.93 -2.22
N GLY A 132 9.48 -20.85 -1.55
CA GLY A 132 8.71 -19.74 -2.12
C GLY A 132 7.30 -20.13 -2.53
N LYS A 133 6.79 -21.26 -2.02
CA LYS A 133 5.50 -21.82 -2.42
C LYS A 133 4.58 -22.01 -1.22
N PRO A 134 3.27 -21.77 -1.39
CA PRO A 134 2.31 -22.05 -0.34
C PRO A 134 2.17 -23.56 -0.15
N LYS A 135 1.77 -23.96 1.06
CA LYS A 135 1.27 -25.33 1.29
C LYS A 135 0.01 -25.56 0.44
N ALA A 136 -0.21 -26.81 0.05
CA ALA A 136 -1.47 -27.20 -0.57
C ALA A 136 -2.65 -26.89 0.37
N ILE A 137 -3.76 -26.47 -0.22
CA ILE A 137 -5.05 -26.25 0.46
C ILE A 137 -6.06 -27.26 -0.06
N ASP A 138 -7.15 -27.46 0.68
CA ASP A 138 -8.31 -28.19 0.18
C ASP A 138 -8.99 -27.37 -0.93
N GLN A 139 -8.66 -27.68 -2.18
CA GLN A 139 -9.22 -27.00 -3.35
C GLN A 139 -10.64 -27.46 -3.67
N GLU A 140 -11.14 -28.55 -3.06
CA GLU A 140 -12.54 -28.93 -3.17
C GLU A 140 -13.40 -27.97 -2.34
N MET A 141 -12.95 -27.68 -1.12
CA MET A 141 -13.59 -26.76 -0.19
C MET A 141 -13.37 -25.28 -0.53
N PHE A 142 -12.15 -24.90 -0.91
CA PHE A 142 -11.77 -23.51 -1.14
C PHE A 142 -11.52 -23.24 -2.62
N LYS A 143 -12.28 -22.31 -3.21
CA LYS A 143 -12.19 -21.98 -4.64
C LYS A 143 -11.53 -20.63 -4.86
N LEU A 144 -10.48 -20.60 -5.69
CA LEU A 144 -9.83 -19.35 -6.10
C LEU A 144 -10.79 -18.52 -6.96
N SER A 145 -10.92 -17.24 -6.64
CA SER A 145 -11.81 -16.29 -7.33
C SER A 145 -11.29 -14.85 -7.15
N SER A 146 -12.11 -13.88 -7.54
CA SER A 146 -11.93 -12.45 -7.28
C SER A 146 -13.02 -11.92 -6.34
N LEU A 147 -12.73 -10.82 -5.66
CA LEU A 147 -13.71 -10.06 -4.92
C LEU A 147 -14.64 -9.29 -5.88
N ASP A 148 -15.91 -9.19 -5.49
CA ASP A 148 -16.88 -8.26 -6.04
C ASP A 148 -16.98 -7.04 -5.11
N PRO A 149 -17.34 -5.84 -5.59
CA PRO A 149 -17.51 -4.66 -4.74
C PRO A 149 -18.48 -4.87 -3.56
N THR A 150 -19.46 -5.76 -3.68
CA THR A 150 -20.35 -6.16 -2.56
C THR A 150 -19.59 -6.79 -1.39
N HIS A 151 -18.40 -7.35 -1.63
CA HIS A 151 -17.51 -7.88 -0.60
C HIS A 151 -16.65 -6.80 0.08
N ALA A 152 -16.74 -5.53 -0.30
CA ALA A 152 -15.94 -4.48 0.34
C ALA A 152 -16.23 -4.37 1.84
N ALA A 153 -17.46 -4.64 2.28
CA ALA A 153 -17.83 -4.59 3.69
C ALA A 153 -17.03 -5.58 4.56
N VAL A 154 -16.76 -6.80 4.07
CA VAL A 154 -15.96 -7.78 4.85
C VAL A 154 -14.48 -7.35 4.92
N VAL A 155 -13.93 -6.86 3.81
CA VAL A 155 -12.57 -6.31 3.80
C VAL A 155 -12.47 -5.12 4.76
N ASN A 156 -13.45 -4.21 4.72
CA ASN A 156 -13.49 -3.00 5.55
C ASN A 156 -13.51 -3.33 7.04
N LYS A 157 -14.28 -4.35 7.44
CA LYS A 157 -14.39 -4.80 8.82
C LYS A 157 -13.06 -5.33 9.39
N PHE A 158 -12.25 -6.02 8.57
CA PHE A 158 -11.04 -6.69 9.04
C PHE A 158 -9.74 -5.94 8.70
N TRP A 159 -9.81 -4.92 7.85
CA TRP A 159 -8.65 -4.11 7.53
C TRP A 159 -8.29 -3.19 8.70
N HIS A 160 -7.01 -3.18 9.09
CA HIS A 160 -6.52 -2.38 10.22
C HIS A 160 -6.83 -0.88 10.09
N PHE A 161 -6.82 -0.36 8.87
CA PHE A 161 -7.15 1.04 8.58
C PHE A 161 -8.61 1.21 8.14
N GLY A 162 -9.43 0.15 8.18
CA GLY A 162 -10.84 0.20 7.79
C GLY A 162 -11.78 0.53 8.94
N GLY A 163 -13.07 0.30 8.72
CA GLY A 163 -14.12 0.37 9.74
C GLY A 163 -15.02 1.60 9.65
N ASN A 164 -14.99 2.35 8.54
CA ASN A 164 -15.90 3.47 8.28
C ASN A 164 -16.36 3.49 6.82
N GLU A 165 -17.27 4.41 6.49
CA GLU A 165 -17.85 4.51 5.14
C GLU A 165 -16.82 4.99 4.09
N TRP A 166 -15.89 5.86 4.47
CA TRP A 166 -14.81 6.34 3.59
C TRP A 166 -13.87 5.20 3.18
N SER A 167 -13.43 4.38 4.14
CA SER A 167 -12.63 3.18 3.87
C SER A 167 -13.38 2.17 3.01
N GLN A 168 -14.68 1.98 3.23
CA GLN A 168 -15.47 1.10 2.38
C GLN A 168 -15.50 1.58 0.92
N ARG A 169 -15.80 2.87 0.69
CA ARG A 169 -15.79 3.47 -0.66
C ARG A 169 -14.42 3.32 -1.33
N PHE A 170 -13.34 3.53 -0.57
CA PHE A 170 -11.98 3.33 -1.05
C PHE A 170 -11.71 1.87 -1.47
N ILE A 171 -12.11 0.90 -0.64
CA ILE A 171 -11.98 -0.52 -0.94
C ILE A 171 -12.80 -0.90 -2.19
N GLU A 172 -14.05 -0.44 -2.30
CA GLU A 172 -14.89 -0.68 -3.47
C GLU A 172 -14.21 -0.17 -4.75
N ARG A 173 -13.63 1.03 -4.71
CA ARG A 173 -12.86 1.59 -5.82
C ARG A 173 -11.65 0.72 -6.16
N CYS A 174 -10.93 0.22 -5.15
CA CYS A 174 -9.79 -0.69 -5.36
C CYS A 174 -10.22 -2.00 -6.02
N ILE A 175 -11.31 -2.64 -5.54
CA ILE A 175 -11.83 -3.90 -6.09
C ILE A 175 -12.22 -3.73 -7.57
N ARG A 176 -12.88 -2.63 -7.93
CA ARG A 176 -13.28 -2.35 -9.32
C ARG A 176 -12.11 -2.10 -10.25
N THR A 177 -10.99 -1.65 -9.71
CA THR A 177 -9.90 -1.06 -10.50
C THR A 177 -8.71 -1.99 -10.66
N PHE A 178 -8.37 -2.73 -9.62
CA PHE A 178 -7.12 -3.46 -9.54
C PHE A 178 -7.31 -4.97 -9.47
N PRO A 179 -6.34 -5.75 -9.99
CA PRO A 179 -6.25 -7.18 -9.72
C PRO A 179 -6.36 -7.47 -8.23
N ASN A 180 -7.30 -8.34 -7.89
CA ASN A 180 -7.57 -8.78 -6.53
C ASN A 180 -7.91 -10.27 -6.57
N PHE A 181 -7.62 -10.96 -5.48
CA PHE A 181 -7.74 -12.41 -5.39
C PHE A 181 -8.37 -12.78 -4.07
N CYS A 182 -9.24 -13.79 -4.09
CA CYS A 182 -9.81 -14.38 -2.90
C CYS A 182 -9.94 -15.90 -3.01
N LEU A 183 -10.12 -16.54 -1.87
CA LEU A 183 -10.65 -17.88 -1.76
C LEU A 183 -12.09 -17.78 -1.27
N LEU A 184 -13.01 -18.41 -2.00
CA LEU A 184 -14.38 -18.63 -1.58
C LEU A 184 -14.44 -19.89 -0.70
N GLY A 185 -15.17 -19.82 0.40
CA GLY A 185 -15.46 -20.96 1.27
C GLY A 185 -16.69 -21.76 0.81
N PRO A 186 -17.13 -22.74 1.63
CA PRO A 186 -18.30 -23.59 1.34
C PRO A 186 -19.59 -22.84 1.02
N GLU A 187 -19.79 -21.68 1.65
CA GLU A 187 -20.98 -20.83 1.45
C GLU A 187 -20.87 -19.95 0.19
N GLY A 188 -19.80 -20.08 -0.59
CA GLY A 188 -19.55 -19.26 -1.78
C GLY A 188 -19.13 -17.82 -1.48
N THR A 189 -18.80 -17.50 -0.22
CA THR A 189 -18.37 -16.16 0.20
C THR A 189 -16.85 -16.10 0.45
N PRO A 190 -16.19 -14.92 0.33
CA PRO A 190 -14.75 -14.81 0.55
C PRO A 190 -14.34 -15.12 1.99
N VAL A 191 -13.45 -16.10 2.15
CA VAL A 191 -12.89 -16.49 3.46
C VAL A 191 -11.45 -16.02 3.64
N SER A 192 -10.72 -15.79 2.54
CA SER A 192 -9.40 -15.17 2.54
C SER A 192 -9.20 -14.35 1.27
N TRP A 193 -8.48 -13.24 1.35
CA TRP A 193 -8.33 -12.32 0.23
C TRP A 193 -7.04 -11.51 0.31
N SER A 194 -6.70 -10.87 -0.81
CA SER A 194 -5.67 -9.85 -0.92
C SER A 194 -6.02 -8.90 -2.08
N LEU A 195 -5.76 -7.60 -1.87
CA LEU A 195 -6.06 -6.53 -2.83
C LEU A 195 -4.79 -5.78 -3.20
N MET A 196 -4.97 -4.78 -4.07
CA MET A 196 -3.98 -3.76 -4.40
C MET A 196 -4.68 -2.40 -4.38
N ASP A 197 -3.93 -1.33 -4.10
CA ASP A 197 -4.44 0.05 -4.22
C ASP A 197 -3.68 0.88 -5.25
N GLN A 198 -3.98 2.17 -5.27
CA GLN A 198 -3.38 3.17 -6.16
C GLN A 198 -1.85 3.31 -6.08
N THR A 199 -1.22 2.76 -5.03
CA THR A 199 0.24 2.73 -4.94
C THR A 199 0.86 1.55 -5.69
N GLY A 200 0.06 0.56 -6.07
CA GLY A 200 0.55 -0.72 -6.59
C GLY A 200 0.99 -1.69 -5.49
N GLU A 201 0.79 -1.33 -4.23
CA GLU A 201 1.11 -2.19 -3.10
C GLU A 201 0.08 -3.29 -2.92
N MET A 202 0.53 -4.52 -2.72
CA MET A 202 -0.33 -5.60 -2.22
C MET A 202 -0.70 -5.30 -0.76
N ARG A 203 -1.99 -5.08 -0.51
CA ARG A 203 -2.48 -4.66 0.81
C ARG A 203 -3.91 -5.13 1.04
N MET A 204 -4.44 -4.79 2.23
CA MET A 204 -5.80 -5.14 2.66
C MET A 204 -6.07 -6.66 2.68
N GLY A 205 -5.01 -7.48 2.74
CA GLY A 205 -5.13 -8.93 2.80
C GLY A 205 -5.60 -9.43 4.17
N GLY A 206 -6.36 -10.52 4.17
CA GLY A 206 -6.95 -11.08 5.38
C GLY A 206 -7.48 -12.49 5.21
N THR A 207 -7.76 -13.13 6.35
CA THR A 207 -8.50 -14.38 6.48
C THR A 207 -9.49 -14.24 7.63
N LEU A 208 -10.73 -14.65 7.40
CA LEU A 208 -11.76 -14.73 8.43
C LEU A 208 -11.27 -15.56 9.64
N PRO A 209 -11.56 -15.14 10.89
CA PRO A 209 -11.05 -15.79 12.11
C PRO A 209 -11.17 -17.32 12.13
N GLU A 210 -12.35 -17.84 11.76
CA GLU A 210 -12.72 -19.25 11.75
C GLU A 210 -11.96 -20.07 10.69
N TYR A 211 -11.38 -19.42 9.68
CA TYR A 211 -10.61 -20.05 8.61
C TYR A 211 -9.08 -19.87 8.76
N ARG A 212 -8.60 -19.23 9.83
CA ARG A 212 -7.17 -18.99 10.08
C ARG A 212 -6.39 -20.27 10.36
N ALA A 213 -5.06 -20.17 10.28
CA ALA A 213 -4.10 -21.26 10.52
C ALA A 213 -4.08 -22.41 9.47
N HIS A 214 -4.81 -22.26 8.36
CA HIS A 214 -4.79 -23.23 7.23
C HIS A 214 -3.88 -22.81 6.06
N GLY A 215 -3.16 -21.69 6.17
CA GLY A 215 -2.28 -21.18 5.10
C GLY A 215 -3.01 -20.49 3.94
N LEU A 216 -4.31 -20.22 4.06
CA LEU A 216 -5.14 -19.64 2.99
C LEU A 216 -4.62 -18.28 2.50
N VAL A 217 -4.24 -17.37 3.41
CA VAL A 217 -3.71 -16.05 3.01
C VAL A 217 -2.39 -16.18 2.23
N THR A 218 -1.53 -17.13 2.62
CA THR A 218 -0.28 -17.42 1.91
C THR A 218 -0.57 -17.90 0.50
N TYR A 219 -1.58 -18.75 0.33
CA TYR A 219 -2.03 -19.23 -0.98
C TYR A 219 -2.53 -18.09 -1.85
N VAL A 220 -3.44 -17.24 -1.34
CA VAL A 220 -3.97 -16.08 -2.07
C VAL A 220 -2.86 -15.12 -2.49
N ILE A 221 -1.97 -14.76 -1.57
CA ILE A 221 -0.87 -13.83 -1.83
C ILE A 221 0.09 -14.41 -2.87
N TYR A 222 0.39 -15.72 -2.81
CA TYR A 222 1.22 -16.37 -3.83
C TYR A 222 0.63 -16.22 -5.23
N TYR A 223 -0.65 -16.53 -5.43
CA TYR A 223 -1.31 -16.40 -6.74
C TYR A 223 -1.37 -14.94 -7.21
N GLN A 224 -1.65 -14.00 -6.30
CA GLN A 224 -1.59 -12.58 -6.65
C GLN A 224 -0.17 -12.16 -7.06
N THR A 225 0.87 -12.59 -6.34
CA THR A 225 2.27 -12.32 -6.66
C THR A 225 2.61 -12.83 -8.07
N GLN A 226 2.29 -14.09 -8.40
CA GLN A 226 2.57 -14.64 -9.73
C GLN A 226 1.85 -13.86 -10.82
N ALA A 227 0.57 -13.55 -10.63
CA ALA A 227 -0.23 -12.84 -11.60
C ALA A 227 0.21 -11.37 -11.79
N LEU A 228 0.84 -10.75 -10.79
CA LEU A 228 1.43 -9.42 -10.89
C LEU A 228 2.79 -9.46 -11.60
N ILE A 229 3.65 -10.45 -11.29
CA ILE A 229 4.94 -10.66 -11.96
C ILE A 229 4.73 -10.91 -13.46
N GLU A 230 3.78 -11.76 -13.85
CA GLU A 230 3.45 -12.04 -15.25
C GLU A 230 3.04 -10.79 -16.04
N ARG A 231 2.49 -9.78 -15.34
CA ARG A 231 2.08 -8.50 -15.92
C ARG A 231 3.16 -7.41 -15.78
N GLY A 232 4.33 -7.75 -15.26
CA GLY A 232 5.46 -6.83 -15.07
C GLY A 232 5.25 -5.82 -13.94
N PHE A 233 4.32 -6.06 -13.00
CA PHE A 233 4.14 -5.19 -11.85
C PHE A 233 5.19 -5.49 -10.78
N PRO A 234 5.82 -4.44 -10.19
CA PRO A 234 6.69 -4.64 -9.04
C PRO A 234 5.86 -5.11 -7.85
N VAL A 235 6.22 -6.26 -7.28
CA VAL A 235 5.50 -6.84 -6.14
C VAL A 235 6.10 -6.38 -4.82
N TYR A 236 5.32 -5.62 -4.06
CA TYR A 236 5.70 -5.12 -2.74
C TYR A 236 4.49 -4.94 -1.82
N SER A 237 4.75 -4.95 -0.52
CA SER A 237 3.73 -4.87 0.54
C SER A 237 4.33 -4.33 1.82
N HIS A 238 3.50 -3.87 2.76
CA HIS A 238 3.96 -3.58 4.11
C HIS A 238 3.26 -4.47 5.14
N VAL A 239 3.96 -4.73 6.24
CA VAL A 239 3.43 -5.51 7.37
C VAL A 239 3.71 -4.79 8.67
N ASP A 240 2.69 -4.69 9.51
CA ASP A 240 2.80 -4.15 10.87
C ASP A 240 3.85 -4.92 11.69
N LYS A 241 4.63 -4.18 12.50
CA LYS A 241 5.75 -4.73 13.28
C LYS A 241 5.30 -5.80 14.29
N ASN A 242 4.05 -5.76 14.73
CA ASN A 242 3.42 -6.71 15.66
C ASN A 242 2.73 -7.87 14.93
N ASN A 243 2.48 -7.76 13.62
CA ASN A 243 1.85 -8.83 12.84
C ASN A 243 2.87 -9.91 12.44
N LYS A 244 3.30 -10.71 13.43
CA LYS A 244 4.29 -11.78 13.25
C LYS A 244 3.85 -12.88 12.29
N ILE A 245 2.53 -13.10 12.17
CA ILE A 245 1.96 -14.09 11.26
C ILE A 245 2.21 -13.67 9.81
N MET A 246 1.90 -12.42 9.46
CA MET A 246 2.14 -11.91 8.12
C MET A 246 3.63 -11.77 7.80
N GLN A 247 4.48 -11.45 8.80
CA GLN A 247 5.95 -11.46 8.60
C GLN A 247 6.47 -12.87 8.26
N LYS A 248 5.98 -13.91 8.95
CA LYS A 248 6.33 -15.31 8.65
C LYS A 248 5.82 -15.71 7.26
N MET A 249 4.62 -15.28 6.89
CA MET A 249 4.07 -15.50 5.55
C MET A 249 4.97 -14.86 4.48
N SER A 250 5.35 -13.59 4.63
CA SER A 250 6.26 -12.88 3.72
C SER A 250 7.56 -13.65 3.53
N HIS A 251 8.18 -14.12 4.62
CA HIS A 251 9.39 -14.94 4.54
C HIS A 251 9.18 -16.27 3.80
N SER A 252 8.04 -16.94 4.02
CA SER A 252 7.69 -18.21 3.36
C SER A 252 7.43 -18.06 1.86
N LEU A 253 7.17 -16.85 1.38
CA LEU A 253 7.02 -16.53 -0.04
C LEU A 253 8.25 -15.82 -0.61
N ASN A 254 9.37 -15.80 0.12
CA ASN A 254 10.59 -15.09 -0.28
C ASN A 254 10.36 -13.59 -0.57
N HIS A 255 9.39 -12.98 0.12
CA HIS A 255 9.29 -11.52 0.21
C HIS A 255 10.31 -11.05 1.25
N ILE A 256 11.27 -10.23 0.83
CA ILE A 256 12.42 -9.81 1.62
C ILE A 256 12.15 -8.42 2.20
N PRO A 257 12.43 -8.19 3.49
CA PRO A 257 12.33 -6.86 4.07
C PRO A 257 13.40 -5.96 3.46
N VAL A 258 13.00 -4.77 3.00
CA VAL A 258 13.93 -3.77 2.46
C VAL A 258 14.44 -2.87 3.58
N PRO A 259 15.66 -2.29 3.48
CA PRO A 259 16.27 -1.45 4.53
C PRO A 259 15.68 -0.03 4.57
N CYS A 260 14.35 0.08 4.52
CA CYS A 260 13.60 1.31 4.75
C CYS A 260 12.23 0.99 5.35
N ASP A 261 11.69 1.90 6.15
CA ASP A 261 10.35 1.74 6.70
C ASP A 261 9.30 2.15 5.66
N TRP A 262 8.14 1.50 5.69
CA TRP A 262 6.92 2.11 5.16
C TRP A 262 6.39 3.08 6.22
N ASN A 263 6.17 4.34 5.86
CA ASN A 263 5.68 5.37 6.77
C ASN A 263 4.34 5.91 6.30
N GLN A 264 3.44 6.14 7.24
CA GLN A 264 2.22 6.90 7.04
C GLN A 264 2.07 7.96 8.13
N TRP A 265 1.72 9.19 7.73
CA TRP A 265 1.38 10.28 8.62
C TRP A 265 -0.08 10.67 8.39
N ASN A 266 -0.91 10.47 9.40
CA ASN A 266 -2.30 10.95 9.41
C ASN A 266 -2.30 12.37 9.96
N CYS A 267 -2.73 13.33 9.14
CA CYS A 267 -2.75 14.74 9.47
C CYS A 267 -4.20 15.20 9.63
N VAL A 268 -4.49 15.85 10.77
CA VAL A 268 -5.84 16.33 11.12
C VAL A 268 -5.73 17.82 11.48
N PRO A 269 -6.43 18.71 10.76
CA PRO A 269 -6.46 20.14 11.06
C PRO A 269 -6.85 20.43 12.52
N LEU A 270 -6.30 21.51 13.09
CA LEU A 270 -6.66 22.01 14.43
C LEU A 270 -7.91 22.88 14.41
#